data_AF-A0AAD7TY21-F1
#
_entry.id   AF-A0AAD7TY21-F1
#
_cell.length_a   1.000
_cell.length_b   1.000
_cell.length_c   1.000
_cell.angle_alpha   90.00
_cell.angle_beta   90.00
_cell.angle_gamma   90.00
#
_symmetry.space_group_name_H-M   'P 1'
#
loop_
_entity.id
_entity.type
_entity.pdbx_description
1 polymer ?
#
loop_
_entity_poly.entity_id
_entity_poly.type
_entity_poly.pdbx_seq_one_letter_code
_entity_poly.pdbx_strand_id
1 'polypeptide(L)'
;MAASFRDLISSFNASKNPAVPDPLVPAATPARWSPAYESTAGQNRDDDVFDATPQPPRTTFTHHGESNPIHGDVMPGSLNAIMSRRADTSEPSGNMHTREIYQDFARTQSRKYGLSSAQLSEVLAFTELSPVTMMIDLKIHQIRTENDFLHRFIRVFVRHPDFGVRLRHCVAAALLAPHIPAYVDGLNSQFTAYVENNAEALLGIPESQKSDPVDWSLVKTAIGIELANQRSSMRTKLEASIKNKQDIYELTTSLLMYDMRAKIEHWGRFAFLRQCTVIYNKMPSGKRGDFWRYIDGCLKDVREDARKDYPTDVLAQKRHETLFLTHTLENDIKMFATRSGALARLVYPNEALTPLQRTTESQVSSFTVNDSPVVTMTGADGEDVQPEDDMAEEEVGMGAGAGAGAGAGAAE
;
A
#
# COMPACT_ATOMS: atom_id res chain seq x y z
N MET A 1 -20.43 30.33 9.11
CA MET A 1 -19.58 29.11 9.12
C MET A 1 -20.14 28.20 10.19
N ALA A 2 -20.34 26.91 9.91
CA ALA A 2 -20.81 25.95 10.91
C ALA A 2 -19.88 25.94 12.14
N ALA A 3 -20.46 26.02 13.35
CA ALA A 3 -19.70 25.97 14.60
C ALA A 3 -19.48 24.51 15.03
N SER A 4 -20.40 23.62 14.66
CA SER A 4 -20.34 22.18 14.90
C SER A 4 -20.63 21.38 13.61
N PHE A 5 -20.32 20.08 13.62
CA PHE A 5 -20.69 19.19 12.51
C PHE A 5 -22.21 19.02 12.38
N ARG A 6 -22.93 19.03 13.51
CA ARG A 6 -24.41 19.00 13.50
C ARG A 6 -25.00 20.21 12.78
N ASP A 7 -24.41 21.39 12.94
CA ASP A 7 -24.85 22.59 12.22
C ASP A 7 -24.70 22.42 10.71
N LEU A 8 -23.68 21.69 10.26
CA LEU A 8 -23.47 21.39 8.84
C LEU A 8 -24.60 20.49 8.31
N ILE A 9 -24.95 19.42 9.02
CA ILE A 9 -26.11 18.56 8.69
C ILE A 9 -27.41 19.36 8.71
N SER A 10 -27.64 20.17 9.74
CA SER A 10 -28.84 21.02 9.82
C SER A 10 -28.91 22.02 8.66
N SER A 11 -27.78 22.61 8.25
CA SER A 11 -27.73 23.51 7.09
C SER A 11 -28.09 22.82 5.77
N PHE A 12 -27.67 21.57 5.61
CA PHE A 12 -28.01 20.75 4.46
C PHE A 12 -29.49 20.37 4.45
N ASN A 13 -30.04 19.98 5.59
CA ASN A 13 -31.46 19.64 5.70
C ASN A 13 -32.35 20.88 5.50
N ALA A 14 -31.89 22.07 5.91
CA ALA A 14 -32.57 23.33 5.61
C ALA A 14 -32.54 23.69 4.11
N SER A 15 -31.46 23.37 3.38
CA SER A 15 -31.38 23.67 1.94
C SER A 15 -32.20 22.71 1.07
N LYS A 16 -32.50 21.50 1.54
CA LYS A 16 -33.39 20.55 0.84
C LYS A 16 -34.84 21.02 0.77
N ASN A 17 -35.30 21.71 1.80
CA ASN A 17 -36.63 22.27 1.91
C ASN A 17 -36.53 23.80 1.77
N PRO A 18 -36.31 24.35 0.56
CA PRO A 18 -36.51 25.77 0.38
C PRO A 18 -37.98 26.03 0.78
N ALA A 19 -38.17 26.77 1.86
CA ALA A 19 -39.51 27.20 2.27
C ALA A 19 -40.22 27.69 1.02
N VAL A 20 -41.39 27.11 0.72
CA VAL A 20 -42.23 27.52 -0.41
C VAL A 20 -42.27 29.04 -0.35
N PRO A 21 -41.75 29.76 -1.37
CA PRO A 21 -41.68 31.20 -1.30
C PRO A 21 -43.08 31.75 -1.12
N ASP A 22 -43.24 32.64 -0.14
CA ASP A 22 -44.45 33.42 0.08
C ASP A 22 -44.90 33.99 -1.28
N PRO A 23 -46.16 33.78 -1.72
CA PRO A 23 -46.56 33.93 -3.12
C PRO A 23 -46.68 35.38 -3.64
N LEU A 24 -45.81 36.30 -3.21
CA LEU A 24 -45.93 37.73 -3.52
C LEU A 24 -44.68 38.40 -4.10
N VAL A 25 -43.69 37.67 -4.63
CA VAL A 25 -42.59 38.29 -5.37
C VAL A 25 -42.35 37.57 -6.71
N PRO A 26 -42.43 38.26 -7.87
CA PRO A 26 -42.13 37.66 -9.16
C PRO A 26 -40.64 37.27 -9.22
N ALA A 27 -40.39 35.97 -9.38
CA ALA A 27 -39.07 35.36 -9.37
C ALA A 27 -38.19 35.84 -10.52
N ALA A 28 -37.02 36.39 -10.20
CA ALA A 28 -35.91 36.50 -11.14
C ALA A 28 -35.42 35.09 -11.48
N THR A 29 -35.29 34.82 -12.78
CA THR A 29 -34.92 33.54 -13.37
C THR A 29 -33.56 33.07 -12.83
N PRO A 30 -33.44 31.88 -12.20
CA PRO A 30 -32.15 31.36 -11.78
C PRO A 30 -31.31 30.96 -13.00
N ALA A 31 -30.06 31.43 -13.02
CA ALA A 31 -29.08 31.08 -14.03
C ALA A 31 -28.80 29.57 -13.98
N ARG A 32 -29.34 28.86 -14.98
CA ARG A 32 -29.09 27.45 -15.25
C ARG A 32 -27.60 27.25 -15.53
N TRP A 33 -26.89 26.62 -14.61
CA TRP A 33 -25.55 26.08 -14.87
C TRP A 33 -25.68 24.96 -15.90
N SER A 34 -25.39 25.27 -17.16
CA SER A 34 -25.11 24.28 -18.20
C SER A 34 -23.60 24.10 -18.27
N PRO A 35 -23.04 22.87 -18.14
CA PRO A 35 -21.67 22.64 -18.54
C PRO A 35 -21.63 22.75 -20.06
N ALA A 36 -21.04 23.83 -20.58
CA ALA A 36 -20.76 23.97 -21.99
C ALA A 36 -19.69 22.94 -22.38
N TYR A 37 -20.13 21.75 -22.82
CA TYR A 37 -19.31 20.88 -23.65
C TYR A 37 -19.40 21.42 -25.07
N GLU A 38 -18.49 22.32 -25.42
CA GLU A 38 -18.29 22.73 -26.81
C GLU A 38 -17.51 21.61 -27.51
N SER A 39 -18.27 20.70 -28.11
CA SER A 39 -17.78 19.64 -28.98
C SER A 39 -17.42 20.24 -30.34
N THR A 40 -16.21 20.78 -30.51
CA THR A 40 -15.69 21.06 -31.85
C THR A 40 -15.08 19.78 -32.43
N ALA A 41 -15.91 19.03 -33.16
CA ALA A 41 -15.45 18.12 -34.18
C ALA A 41 -15.18 18.93 -35.45
N GLY A 42 -13.96 18.86 -35.99
CA GLY A 42 -13.69 19.44 -37.31
C GLY A 42 -12.21 19.58 -37.68
N GLN A 43 -11.80 18.71 -38.60
CA GLN A 43 -10.85 18.94 -39.71
C GLN A 43 -9.35 18.75 -39.50
N ASN A 44 -8.90 17.60 -40.03
CA ASN A 44 -7.68 17.35 -40.81
C ASN A 44 -6.95 18.61 -41.28
N ARG A 45 -5.65 18.68 -40.96
CA ARG A 45 -4.61 19.19 -41.86
C ARG A 45 -3.32 18.41 -41.59
N ASP A 46 -2.84 17.78 -42.66
CA ASP A 46 -1.46 17.37 -42.85
C ASP A 46 -0.56 18.62 -42.91
N ASP A 47 0.62 18.53 -42.29
CA ASP A 47 1.94 18.91 -42.83
C ASP A 47 2.94 19.22 -41.69
N ASP A 48 3.96 18.36 -41.65
CA ASP A 48 5.37 18.62 -41.41
C ASP A 48 5.93 19.31 -40.14
N VAL A 49 6.77 18.51 -39.46
CA VAL A 49 8.15 18.82 -39.03
C VAL A 49 8.33 19.96 -38.01
N PHE A 50 8.50 19.59 -36.74
CA PHE A 50 9.79 19.80 -36.04
C PHE A 50 9.85 18.98 -34.75
N ASP A 51 10.85 18.12 -34.71
CA ASP A 51 11.37 17.35 -33.59
C ASP A 51 12.06 18.29 -32.58
N ALA A 52 11.71 18.18 -31.29
CA ALA A 52 12.58 18.34 -30.13
C ALA A 52 11.74 18.48 -28.85
N THR A 53 11.40 17.35 -28.21
CA THR A 53 11.30 17.32 -26.74
C THR A 53 11.68 15.91 -26.25
N PRO A 54 12.50 15.81 -25.18
CA PRO A 54 13.13 14.56 -24.78
C PRO A 54 12.10 13.63 -24.14
N GLN A 55 11.91 12.47 -24.74
CA GLN A 55 11.16 11.38 -24.10
C GLN A 55 11.95 10.88 -22.88
N PRO A 56 11.31 10.68 -21.71
CA PRO A 56 11.90 9.90 -20.63
C PRO A 56 12.05 8.44 -21.10
N PRO A 57 13.13 7.75 -20.72
CA PRO A 57 13.41 6.41 -21.24
C PRO A 57 12.30 5.44 -20.86
N ARG A 58 11.61 4.90 -21.87
CA ARG A 58 10.80 3.69 -21.76
C ARG A 58 11.75 2.54 -21.41
N THR A 59 11.75 2.11 -20.15
CA THR A 59 12.33 0.83 -19.73
C THR A 59 11.42 -0.30 -20.22
N THR A 60 11.60 -0.71 -21.47
CA THR A 60 11.26 -2.07 -21.88
C THR A 60 12.22 -3.00 -21.16
N PHE A 61 11.71 -3.76 -20.17
CA PHE A 61 12.44 -4.86 -19.55
C PHE A 61 12.51 -6.01 -20.56
N THR A 62 13.40 -5.90 -21.54
CA THR A 62 13.93 -7.07 -22.24
C THR A 62 14.84 -7.77 -21.25
N HIS A 63 14.60 -9.06 -21.03
CA HIS A 63 15.47 -9.97 -20.29
C HIS A 63 16.81 -10.11 -21.04
N HIS A 64 17.65 -9.09 -20.99
CA HIS A 64 19.07 -9.24 -21.28
C HIS A 64 19.70 -9.81 -20.02
N GLY A 65 19.85 -11.13 -20.01
CA GLY A 65 20.81 -11.78 -19.13
C GLY A 65 22.18 -11.22 -19.46
N GLU A 66 22.61 -10.22 -18.67
CA GLU A 66 24.01 -9.86 -18.53
C GLU A 66 24.73 -11.06 -17.94
N SER A 67 25.15 -11.92 -18.87
CA SER A 67 26.24 -12.84 -18.68
C SER A 67 27.44 -11.99 -18.27
N ASN A 68 27.86 -12.14 -17.02
CA ASN A 68 29.22 -11.77 -16.62
C ASN A 68 30.18 -12.26 -17.73
N PRO A 69 31.10 -11.43 -18.23
CA PRO A 69 32.17 -11.92 -19.06
C PRO A 69 33.06 -12.76 -18.15
N ILE A 70 32.71 -14.05 -18.02
CA ILE A 70 33.66 -15.07 -17.59
C ILE A 70 34.79 -14.92 -18.58
N HIS A 71 35.92 -14.42 -18.07
CA HIS A 71 37.16 -14.31 -18.82
C HIS A 71 37.38 -15.68 -19.47
N GLY A 72 37.22 -15.71 -20.79
CA GLY A 72 37.43 -16.88 -21.61
C GLY A 72 38.92 -17.16 -21.66
N ASP A 73 39.46 -17.68 -20.56
CA ASP A 73 40.58 -18.60 -20.67
C ASP A 73 40.02 -19.80 -21.44
N VAL A 74 40.28 -19.77 -22.74
CA VAL A 74 40.12 -20.89 -23.65
C VAL A 74 40.90 -22.04 -23.04
N MET A 75 40.21 -22.88 -22.26
CA MET A 75 40.72 -24.18 -21.85
C MET A 75 40.97 -24.99 -23.12
N PRO A 76 42.23 -25.30 -23.49
CA PRO A 76 42.50 -26.36 -24.45
C PRO A 76 42.39 -27.67 -23.66
N GLY A 77 41.17 -28.09 -23.38
CA GLY A 77 40.92 -29.18 -22.44
C GLY A 77 39.46 -29.58 -22.40
N SER A 78 38.87 -29.71 -23.60
CA SER A 78 37.53 -30.23 -23.82
C SER A 78 37.32 -31.54 -23.05
N LEU A 79 36.14 -31.75 -22.47
CA LEU A 79 35.68 -33.07 -22.02
C LEU A 79 35.81 -34.13 -23.13
N ASN A 80 35.88 -33.72 -24.41
CA ASN A 80 36.24 -34.60 -25.53
C ASN A 80 37.70 -35.12 -25.48
N ALA A 81 38.65 -34.42 -24.85
CA ALA A 81 40.01 -34.94 -24.67
C ALA A 81 40.06 -36.08 -23.63
N ILE A 82 39.14 -36.09 -22.67
CA ILE A 82 38.99 -37.17 -21.68
C ILE A 82 38.14 -38.33 -22.25
N MET A 83 37.22 -38.06 -23.19
CA MET A 83 36.34 -39.09 -23.77
C MET A 83 36.75 -39.64 -25.15
N SER A 84 37.57 -38.96 -25.95
CA SER A 84 37.88 -39.36 -27.34
C SER A 84 39.21 -40.12 -27.55
N ARG A 85 39.96 -40.51 -26.50
CA ARG A 85 41.10 -41.43 -26.63
C ARG A 85 40.69 -42.92 -26.52
N ARG A 86 39.62 -43.32 -27.19
CA ARG A 86 39.15 -44.72 -27.16
C ARG A 86 38.52 -45.15 -28.48
N ALA A 87 39.33 -45.14 -29.54
CA ALA A 87 39.11 -45.99 -30.70
C ALA A 87 40.46 -46.62 -31.03
N ASP A 88 40.47 -47.94 -31.15
CA ASP A 88 41.60 -48.79 -31.53
C ASP A 88 42.60 -49.12 -30.41
N THR A 89 42.16 -49.95 -29.47
CA THR A 89 42.91 -51.16 -29.05
C THR A 89 42.01 -52.01 -28.15
N SER A 90 41.85 -53.26 -28.54
CA SER A 90 41.18 -54.32 -27.78
C SER A 90 41.97 -54.67 -26.52
N GLU A 91 41.59 -54.13 -25.37
CA GLU A 91 41.93 -54.67 -24.05
C GLU A 91 40.79 -54.50 -23.03
N PRO A 92 40.58 -55.47 -22.13
CA PRO A 92 39.54 -55.44 -21.11
C PRO A 92 40.09 -54.81 -19.83
N SER A 93 39.85 -53.51 -19.57
CA SER A 93 40.01 -53.00 -18.20
C SER A 93 39.32 -51.65 -18.01
N GLY A 94 38.68 -51.50 -16.86
CA GLY A 94 37.91 -50.32 -16.50
C GLY A 94 38.76 -49.06 -16.54
N ASN A 95 38.30 -48.05 -17.29
CA ASN A 95 38.68 -46.66 -17.04
C ASN A 95 38.04 -46.27 -15.70
N MET A 96 38.59 -46.78 -14.59
CA MET A 96 38.27 -46.29 -13.26
C MET A 96 39.01 -44.96 -13.14
N HIS A 97 38.29 -43.85 -13.35
CA HIS A 97 38.72 -42.59 -12.76
C HIS A 97 38.90 -42.83 -11.26
N THR A 98 40.15 -42.87 -10.82
CA THR A 98 40.48 -43.18 -9.43
C THR A 98 40.00 -42.04 -8.55
N ARG A 99 39.41 -42.39 -7.40
CA ARG A 99 38.91 -41.46 -6.38
C ARG A 99 39.92 -40.34 -6.04
N GLU A 100 41.20 -40.66 -6.07
CA GLU A 100 42.31 -39.72 -5.85
C GLU A 100 42.31 -38.55 -6.85
N ILE A 101 42.03 -38.80 -8.13
CA ILE A 101 41.98 -37.75 -9.17
C ILE A 101 40.85 -36.76 -8.87
N TYR A 102 39.68 -37.25 -8.44
CA TYR A 102 38.56 -36.39 -8.06
C TYR A 102 38.87 -35.56 -6.81
N GLN A 103 39.54 -36.14 -5.82
CA GLN A 103 39.92 -35.44 -4.60
C GLN A 103 40.96 -34.34 -4.85
N ASP A 104 42.00 -34.61 -5.65
CA ASP A 104 43.03 -33.61 -5.99
C ASP A 104 42.44 -32.47 -6.82
N PHE A 105 41.55 -32.80 -7.77
CA PHE A 105 40.80 -31.81 -8.52
C PHE A 105 39.92 -30.96 -7.59
N ALA A 106 39.17 -31.59 -6.69
CA ALA A 106 38.33 -30.90 -5.70
C ALA A 106 39.13 -29.97 -4.79
N ARG A 107 40.30 -30.39 -4.28
CA ARG A 107 41.19 -29.54 -3.46
C ARG A 107 41.67 -28.32 -4.24
N THR A 108 42.06 -28.52 -5.49
CA THR A 108 42.54 -27.46 -6.38
C THR A 108 41.44 -26.44 -6.65
N GLN A 109 40.23 -26.88 -6.99
CA GLN A 109 39.08 -25.99 -7.21
C GLN A 109 38.66 -25.30 -5.92
N SER A 110 38.61 -26.01 -4.79
CA SER A 110 38.22 -25.43 -3.50
C SER A 110 39.15 -24.31 -3.07
N ARG A 111 40.47 -24.46 -3.27
CA ARG A 111 41.45 -23.38 -3.03
C ARG A 111 41.24 -22.21 -3.97
N LYS A 112 40.98 -22.47 -5.25
CA LYS A 112 40.73 -21.44 -6.26
C LYS A 112 39.51 -20.57 -5.93
N TYR A 113 38.43 -21.17 -5.43
CA TYR A 113 37.20 -20.45 -5.04
C TYR A 113 37.17 -20.02 -3.56
N GLY A 114 38.26 -20.21 -2.82
CA GLY A 114 38.38 -19.77 -1.44
C GLY A 114 37.41 -20.46 -0.46
N LEU A 115 37.07 -21.74 -0.70
CA LEU A 115 36.22 -22.49 0.21
C LEU A 115 36.88 -22.64 1.59
N SER A 116 36.08 -22.55 2.65
CA SER A 116 36.53 -22.80 4.02
C SER A 116 36.96 -24.26 4.23
N SER A 117 37.70 -24.53 5.30
CA SER A 117 38.14 -25.90 5.65
C SER A 117 36.96 -26.87 5.84
N ALA A 118 35.85 -26.40 6.43
CA ALA A 118 34.64 -27.18 6.60
C ALA A 118 33.98 -27.54 5.26
N GLN A 119 33.84 -26.55 4.36
CA GLN A 119 33.29 -26.76 3.01
C GLN A 119 34.19 -27.69 2.18
N LEU A 120 35.52 -27.56 2.27
CA LEU A 120 36.45 -28.47 1.60
C LEU A 120 36.28 -29.92 2.10
N SER A 121 36.11 -30.12 3.41
CA SER A 121 35.87 -31.44 3.98
C SER A 121 34.58 -32.08 3.43
N GLU A 122 33.52 -31.29 3.29
CA GLU A 122 32.24 -31.72 2.71
C GLU A 122 32.38 -32.10 1.24
N VAL A 123 33.07 -31.28 0.43
CA VAL A 123 33.35 -31.58 -0.98
C VAL A 123 34.18 -32.85 -1.11
N LEU A 124 35.18 -33.06 -0.25
CA LEU A 124 35.98 -34.28 -0.26
C LEU A 124 35.12 -35.51 0.07
N ALA A 125 34.25 -35.44 1.08
CA ALA A 125 33.31 -36.51 1.40
C ALA A 125 32.35 -36.80 0.23
N PHE A 126 31.89 -35.77 -0.48
CA PHE A 126 31.05 -35.90 -1.67
C PHE A 126 31.75 -36.67 -2.81
N THR A 127 33.07 -36.49 -2.99
CA THR A 127 33.84 -37.27 -4.01
C THR A 127 33.97 -38.76 -3.69
N GLU A 128 33.61 -39.20 -2.48
CA GLU A 128 33.67 -40.60 -2.08
C GLU A 128 32.41 -41.39 -2.45
N LEU A 129 31.36 -40.68 -2.87
CA LEU A 129 30.06 -41.25 -3.24
C LEU A 129 30.08 -41.85 -4.65
N SER A 130 29.14 -42.77 -4.91
CA SER A 130 28.91 -43.24 -6.28
C SER A 130 28.31 -42.12 -7.14
N PRO A 131 28.53 -42.10 -8.47
CA PRO A 131 27.97 -41.05 -9.34
C PRO A 131 26.44 -40.90 -9.25
N VAL A 132 25.69 -42.00 -9.08
CA VAL A 132 24.23 -41.95 -8.89
C VAL A 132 23.88 -41.27 -7.57
N THR A 133 24.59 -41.62 -6.50
CA THR A 133 24.41 -41.01 -5.18
C THR A 133 24.77 -39.52 -5.22
N MET A 134 25.86 -39.14 -5.90
CA MET A 134 26.25 -37.74 -6.10
C MET A 134 25.15 -36.93 -6.81
N MET A 135 24.52 -37.48 -7.86
CA MET A 135 23.42 -36.79 -8.56
C MET A 135 22.17 -36.63 -7.68
N ILE A 136 21.82 -37.66 -6.90
CA ILE A 136 20.70 -37.59 -5.95
C ILE A 136 20.97 -36.51 -4.90
N ASP A 137 22.17 -36.53 -4.30
CA ASP A 137 22.59 -35.59 -3.28
C ASP A 137 22.61 -34.14 -3.81
N LEU A 138 23.14 -33.92 -5.03
CA LEU A 138 23.06 -32.62 -5.71
C LEU A 138 21.62 -32.15 -5.91
N LYS A 139 20.71 -33.05 -6.31
CA LYS A 139 19.30 -32.68 -6.50
C LYS A 139 18.63 -32.33 -5.18
N ILE A 140 18.95 -33.04 -4.10
CA ILE A 140 18.47 -32.73 -2.74
C ILE A 140 18.98 -31.36 -2.30
N HIS A 141 20.29 -31.09 -2.45
CA HIS A 141 20.88 -29.79 -2.11
C HIS A 141 20.30 -28.64 -2.94
N GLN A 142 20.03 -28.87 -4.23
CA GLN A 142 19.34 -27.90 -5.09
C GLN A 142 17.95 -27.58 -4.54
N ILE A 143 17.13 -28.60 -4.27
CA ILE A 143 15.77 -28.43 -3.72
C ILE A 143 15.81 -27.74 -2.36
N ARG A 144 16.75 -28.12 -1.49
CA ARG A 144 16.93 -27.47 -0.19
C ARG A 144 17.27 -25.98 -0.34
N THR A 145 18.17 -25.64 -1.27
CA THR A 145 18.55 -24.24 -1.53
C THR A 145 17.38 -23.44 -2.10
N GLU A 146 16.60 -24.04 -3.02
CA GLU A 146 15.38 -23.44 -3.55
C GLU A 146 14.36 -23.19 -2.42
N ASN A 147 14.14 -24.16 -1.53
CA ASN A 147 13.26 -24.01 -0.37
C ASN A 147 13.76 -22.93 0.60
N ASP A 148 15.06 -22.90 0.91
CA ASP A 148 15.66 -21.88 1.78
C ASP A 148 15.51 -20.48 1.18
N PHE A 149 15.63 -20.35 -0.14
CA PHE A 149 15.38 -19.10 -0.83
C PHE A 149 13.90 -18.71 -0.79
N LEU A 150 12.99 -19.65 -1.05
CA LEU A 150 11.55 -19.42 -0.95
C LEU A 150 11.14 -18.97 0.46
N HIS A 151 11.63 -19.64 1.51
CA HIS A 151 11.39 -19.25 2.91
C HIS A 151 11.96 -17.86 3.29
N ARG A 152 12.91 -17.34 2.52
CA ARG A 152 13.48 -16.00 2.74
C ARG A 152 12.91 -14.96 1.79
N PHE A 153 12.20 -15.40 0.75
CA PHE A 153 11.77 -14.55 -0.35
C PHE A 153 10.96 -13.37 0.16
N ILE A 154 9.89 -13.59 0.94
CA ILE A 154 9.03 -12.51 1.43
C ILE A 154 9.79 -11.53 2.31
N ARG A 155 10.69 -12.03 3.17
CA ARG A 155 11.49 -11.16 4.06
C ARG A 155 12.42 -10.23 3.29
N VAL A 156 12.99 -10.71 2.19
CA VAL A 156 13.82 -9.91 1.28
C VAL A 156 12.93 -8.99 0.44
N PHE A 157 11.82 -9.51 -0.08
CA PHE A 157 10.91 -8.81 -0.98
C PHE A 157 10.20 -7.62 -0.31
N VAL A 158 9.70 -7.79 0.92
CA VAL A 158 9.05 -6.72 1.69
C VAL A 158 10.01 -5.55 1.98
N ARG A 159 11.32 -5.82 2.03
CA ARG A 159 12.37 -4.79 2.19
C ARG A 159 12.77 -4.14 0.88
N HIS A 160 12.36 -4.70 -0.27
CA HIS A 160 12.68 -4.16 -1.56
C HIS A 160 11.93 -2.84 -1.79
N PRO A 161 12.57 -1.79 -2.35
CA PRO A 161 11.93 -0.50 -2.58
C PRO A 161 10.68 -0.60 -3.46
N ASP A 162 10.68 -1.49 -4.45
CA ASP A 162 9.52 -1.65 -5.35
C ASP A 162 8.27 -2.16 -4.63
N PHE A 163 8.43 -3.02 -3.62
CA PHE A 163 7.31 -3.44 -2.77
C PHE A 163 6.70 -2.22 -2.08
N GLY A 164 7.55 -1.38 -1.48
CA GLY A 164 7.12 -0.15 -0.83
C GLY A 164 6.44 0.83 -1.79
N VAL A 165 6.89 0.96 -3.04
CA VAL A 165 6.23 1.80 -4.05
C VAL A 165 4.85 1.25 -4.40
N ARG A 166 4.74 -0.04 -4.72
CA ARG A 166 3.46 -0.69 -5.06
C ARG A 166 2.47 -0.61 -3.90
N LEU A 167 2.92 -0.90 -2.68
CA LEU A 167 2.10 -0.81 -1.48
C LEU A 167 1.58 0.62 -1.27
N ARG A 168 2.45 1.64 -1.43
CA ARG A 168 2.07 3.05 -1.34
C ARG A 168 1.00 3.44 -2.36
N HIS A 169 1.12 2.97 -3.61
CA HIS A 169 0.13 3.24 -4.64
C HIS A 169 -1.21 2.56 -4.31
N CYS A 170 -1.19 1.32 -3.83
CA CYS A 170 -2.41 0.58 -3.44
C CYS A 170 -3.11 1.24 -2.24
N VAL A 171 -2.36 1.60 -1.20
CA VAL A 171 -2.88 2.26 0.00
C VAL A 171 -3.44 3.64 -0.34
N ALA A 172 -2.75 4.40 -1.19
CA ALA A 172 -3.24 5.69 -1.65
C ALA A 172 -4.54 5.57 -2.44
N ALA A 173 -4.62 4.61 -3.38
CA ALA A 173 -5.84 4.33 -4.13
C ALA A 173 -7.02 4.00 -3.21
N ALA A 174 -6.77 3.28 -2.11
CA ALA A 174 -7.80 2.93 -1.16
C ALA A 174 -8.25 4.12 -0.30
N LEU A 175 -7.32 4.84 0.32
CA LEU A 175 -7.63 5.97 1.21
C LEU A 175 -8.21 7.18 0.47
N LEU A 176 -7.79 7.39 -0.78
CA LEU A 176 -8.23 8.54 -1.58
C LEU A 176 -9.52 8.23 -2.35
N ALA A 177 -10.01 6.98 -2.31
CA ALA A 177 -11.26 6.61 -2.95
C ALA A 177 -12.42 7.51 -2.46
N PRO A 178 -13.22 8.09 -3.37
CA PRO A 178 -14.22 9.08 -2.99
C PRO A 178 -15.36 8.49 -2.14
N HIS A 179 -15.61 7.18 -2.28
CA HIS A 179 -16.67 6.45 -1.60
C HIS A 179 -16.17 5.56 -0.46
N ILE A 180 -14.99 5.85 0.10
CA ILE A 180 -14.52 5.13 1.28
C ILE A 180 -15.46 5.39 2.47
N PRO A 181 -16.01 4.33 3.11
CA PRO A 181 -17.03 4.52 4.13
C PRO A 181 -16.44 4.94 5.48
N ALA A 182 -15.19 4.55 5.78
CA ALA A 182 -14.43 4.91 6.98
C ALA A 182 -12.91 4.87 6.73
N TYR A 183 -12.14 5.70 7.43
CA TYR A 183 -10.68 5.81 7.35
C TYR A 183 -9.95 5.02 8.44
N VAL A 184 -10.63 4.58 9.49
CA VAL A 184 -10.08 3.77 10.58
C VAL A 184 -10.89 2.48 10.73
N ASP A 185 -12.19 2.63 10.93
CA ASP A 185 -13.05 1.54 11.38
C ASP A 185 -13.23 0.48 10.29
N GLY A 186 -12.76 -0.74 10.55
CA GLY A 186 -12.83 -1.87 9.62
C GLY A 186 -11.94 -1.75 8.37
N LEU A 187 -11.30 -0.60 8.13
CA LEU A 187 -10.49 -0.39 6.93
C LEU A 187 -9.29 -1.32 6.89
N ASN A 188 -8.51 -1.41 7.99
CA ASN A 188 -7.28 -2.20 8.00
C ASN A 188 -7.54 -3.69 7.73
N SER A 189 -8.54 -4.29 8.38
CA SER A 189 -8.87 -5.70 8.21
C SER A 189 -9.39 -6.01 6.81
N GLN A 190 -10.33 -5.22 6.30
CA GLN A 190 -10.92 -5.43 4.98
C GLN A 190 -9.94 -5.14 3.85
N PHE A 191 -9.13 -4.09 3.99
CA PHE A 191 -8.09 -3.78 3.03
C PHE A 191 -6.98 -4.83 3.03
N THR A 192 -6.57 -5.31 4.20
CA THR A 192 -5.62 -6.43 4.30
C THR A 192 -6.18 -7.68 3.62
N ALA A 193 -7.45 -8.03 3.85
CA ALA A 193 -8.09 -9.18 3.19
C ALA A 193 -8.18 -8.99 1.67
N TYR A 194 -8.47 -7.77 1.20
CA TYR A 194 -8.45 -7.45 -0.23
C TYR A 194 -7.05 -7.65 -0.84
N VAL A 195 -6.02 -7.09 -0.20
CA VAL A 195 -4.63 -7.24 -0.63
C VAL A 195 -4.20 -8.70 -0.57
N GLU A 196 -4.61 -9.45 0.45
CA GLU A 196 -4.39 -10.89 0.56
C GLU A 196 -4.96 -11.62 -0.64
N ASN A 197 -6.20 -11.35 -1.03
CA ASN A 197 -6.84 -12.02 -2.17
C ASN A 197 -6.27 -11.60 -3.54
N ASN A 198 -5.52 -10.50 -3.61
CA ASN A 198 -5.01 -9.93 -4.87
C ASN A 198 -3.49 -9.65 -4.84
N ALA A 199 -2.74 -10.35 -3.97
CA ALA A 199 -1.36 -9.99 -3.65
C ALA A 199 -0.42 -10.06 -4.86
N GLU A 200 -0.62 -11.01 -5.78
CA GLU A 200 0.20 -11.14 -6.98
C GLU A 200 0.02 -9.93 -7.91
N ALA A 201 -1.22 -9.57 -8.21
CA ALA A 201 -1.53 -8.46 -9.10
C ALA A 201 -1.16 -7.10 -8.50
N LEU A 202 -1.40 -6.90 -7.20
CA LEU A 202 -1.20 -5.61 -6.53
C LEU A 202 0.26 -5.40 -6.09
N LEU A 203 0.84 -6.41 -5.43
CA LEU A 203 2.14 -6.30 -4.77
C LEU A 203 3.24 -7.11 -5.46
N GLY A 204 2.90 -8.00 -6.39
CA GLY A 204 3.87 -8.92 -7.02
C GLY A 204 4.25 -10.10 -6.12
N ILE A 205 3.43 -10.42 -5.12
CA ILE A 205 3.68 -11.55 -4.21
C ILE A 205 3.07 -12.83 -4.82
N PRO A 206 3.86 -13.87 -5.12
CA PRO A 206 3.33 -15.12 -5.64
C PRO A 206 2.35 -15.79 -4.68
N GLU A 207 1.30 -16.41 -5.22
CA GLU A 207 0.25 -17.08 -4.45
C GLU A 207 0.80 -18.16 -3.49
N SER A 208 1.86 -18.86 -3.91
CA SER A 208 2.52 -19.91 -3.11
C SER A 208 3.03 -19.40 -1.77
N GLN A 209 3.37 -18.11 -1.68
CA GLN A 209 3.94 -17.48 -0.49
C GLN A 209 2.88 -17.00 0.52
N LYS A 210 1.59 -17.07 0.18
CA LYS A 210 0.50 -16.69 1.12
C LYS A 210 0.26 -17.71 2.23
N SER A 211 0.73 -18.94 2.02
CA SER A 211 0.49 -20.06 2.93
C SER A 211 1.24 -19.95 4.26
N ASP A 212 2.31 -19.15 4.33
CA ASP A 212 3.08 -18.97 5.56
C ASP A 212 2.50 -17.79 6.39
N PRO A 213 1.89 -18.05 7.56
CA PRO A 213 1.30 -17.01 8.39
C PRO A 213 2.35 -16.04 8.96
N VAL A 214 3.60 -16.47 9.16
CA VAL A 214 4.67 -15.63 9.71
C VAL A 214 5.07 -14.60 8.68
N ASP A 215 5.34 -15.03 7.45
CA ASP A 215 5.73 -14.11 6.37
C ASP A 215 4.57 -13.20 5.99
N TRP A 216 3.33 -13.70 5.98
CA TRP A 216 2.17 -12.87 5.73
C TRP A 216 1.94 -11.82 6.82
N SER A 217 2.27 -12.12 8.08
CA SER A 217 2.20 -11.13 9.19
C SER A 217 3.10 -9.91 8.95
N LEU A 218 4.24 -10.07 8.25
CA LEU A 218 5.12 -8.97 7.87
C LEU A 218 4.43 -8.05 6.86
N VAL A 219 3.72 -8.62 5.88
CA VAL A 219 2.94 -7.87 4.89
C VAL A 219 1.78 -7.12 5.57
N LYS A 220 1.04 -7.77 6.48
CA LYS A 220 -0.03 -7.11 7.27
C LYS A 220 0.50 -5.93 8.08
N THR A 221 1.66 -6.11 8.70
CA THR A 221 2.33 -5.06 9.47
C THR A 221 2.73 -3.89 8.57
N ALA A 222 3.32 -4.17 7.40
CA ALA A 222 3.67 -3.15 6.42
C ALA A 222 2.45 -2.36 5.92
N ILE A 223 1.33 -3.04 5.63
CA ILE A 223 0.06 -2.40 5.26
C ILE A 223 -0.43 -1.46 6.37
N GLY A 224 -0.44 -1.93 7.63
CA GLY A 224 -0.87 -1.13 8.78
C GLY A 224 -0.01 0.13 8.98
N ILE A 225 1.32 0.00 8.87
CA ILE A 225 2.25 1.12 8.95
C ILE A 225 1.99 2.12 7.82
N GLU A 226 1.84 1.65 6.59
CA GLU A 226 1.63 2.53 5.44
C GLU A 226 0.27 3.26 5.50
N LEU A 227 -0.80 2.58 5.93
CA LEU A 227 -2.10 3.21 6.20
C LEU A 227 -1.99 4.33 7.25
N ALA A 228 -1.21 4.13 8.31
CA ALA A 228 -0.97 5.17 9.33
C ALA A 228 -0.17 6.35 8.75
N ASN A 229 0.89 6.07 7.99
CA ASN A 229 1.72 7.09 7.36
C ASN A 229 0.93 7.96 6.37
N GLN A 230 0.15 7.34 5.47
CA GLN A 230 -0.64 8.08 4.49
C GLN A 230 -1.72 8.93 5.15
N ARG A 231 -2.39 8.42 6.17
CA ARG A 231 -3.34 9.20 6.98
C ARG A 231 -2.67 10.39 7.65
N SER A 232 -1.49 10.22 8.24
CA SER A 232 -0.72 11.35 8.82
C SER A 232 -0.39 12.41 7.76
N SER A 233 0.07 11.97 6.58
CA SER A 233 0.36 12.84 5.43
C SER A 233 -0.88 13.60 4.93
N MET A 234 -2.01 12.91 4.76
CA MET A 234 -3.28 13.51 4.35
C MET A 234 -3.73 14.60 5.33
N ARG A 235 -3.68 14.32 6.64
CA ARG A 235 -4.02 15.30 7.67
C ARG A 235 -3.14 16.55 7.57
N THR A 236 -1.82 16.35 7.45
CA THR A 236 -0.85 17.46 7.32
C THR A 236 -1.17 18.33 6.09
N LYS A 237 -1.52 17.71 4.96
CA LYS A 237 -1.91 18.43 3.73
C LYS A 237 -3.23 19.18 3.89
N LEU A 238 -4.22 18.62 4.58
CA LEU A 238 -5.48 19.30 4.90
C LEU A 238 -5.23 20.54 5.76
N GLU A 239 -4.44 20.41 6.83
CA GLU A 239 -4.08 21.52 7.72
C GLU A 239 -3.31 22.62 6.96
N ALA A 240 -2.34 22.23 6.11
CA ALA A 240 -1.61 23.16 5.27
C ALA A 240 -2.53 23.91 4.29
N SER A 241 -3.48 23.21 3.67
CA SER A 241 -4.43 23.81 2.73
C SER A 241 -5.32 24.86 3.37
N ILE A 242 -5.75 24.63 4.62
CA ILE A 242 -6.54 25.57 5.41
C ILE A 242 -5.70 26.81 5.74
N LYS A 243 -4.46 26.60 6.23
CA LYS A 243 -3.54 27.68 6.60
C LYS A 243 -3.21 28.57 5.39
N ASN A 244 -2.95 27.95 4.24
CA ASN A 244 -2.55 28.64 3.01
C ASN A 244 -3.75 29.14 2.18
N LYS A 245 -4.99 28.86 2.61
CA LYS A 245 -6.23 29.18 1.88
C LYS A 245 -6.21 28.66 0.44
N GLN A 246 -5.70 27.45 0.24
CA GLN A 246 -5.70 26.78 -1.06
C GLN A 246 -7.13 26.52 -1.51
N ASP A 247 -7.40 26.65 -2.81
CA ASP A 247 -8.70 26.23 -3.33
C ASP A 247 -8.84 24.71 -3.37
N ILE A 248 -10.02 24.22 -3.73
CA ILE A 248 -10.30 22.79 -3.74
C ILE A 248 -9.47 22.01 -4.78
N TYR A 249 -9.08 22.66 -5.88
CA TYR A 249 -8.32 22.01 -6.95
C TYR A 249 -6.86 21.84 -6.55
N GLU A 250 -6.24 22.88 -5.98
CA GLU A 250 -4.89 22.80 -5.40
C GLU A 250 -4.82 21.73 -4.29
N LEU A 251 -5.85 21.70 -3.42
CA LEU A 251 -5.95 20.67 -2.39
C LEU A 251 -6.04 19.27 -3.00
N THR A 252 -6.87 19.10 -4.03
CA THR A 252 -7.06 17.82 -4.71
C THR A 252 -5.76 17.33 -5.33
N THR A 253 -5.04 18.18 -6.07
CA THR A 253 -3.73 17.85 -6.65
C THR A 253 -2.69 17.54 -5.58
N SER A 254 -2.73 18.24 -4.44
CA SER A 254 -1.83 17.97 -3.31
C SER A 254 -2.11 16.61 -2.66
N LEU A 255 -3.37 16.24 -2.48
CA LEU A 255 -3.78 14.97 -1.85
C LEU A 255 -3.59 13.77 -2.78
N LEU A 256 -3.93 13.90 -4.07
CA LEU A 256 -3.77 12.85 -5.07
C LEU A 256 -2.28 12.69 -5.44
N MET A 257 -1.64 11.74 -4.75
CA MET A 257 -0.26 11.34 -5.02
C MET A 257 -0.22 10.19 -6.04
N TYR A 258 0.97 9.77 -6.45
CA TYR A 258 1.20 8.49 -7.16
C TYR A 258 0.40 8.31 -8.45
N ASP A 259 0.33 9.38 -9.27
CA ASP A 259 -0.37 9.40 -10.56
C ASP A 259 -1.88 9.10 -10.48
N MET A 260 -2.48 9.24 -9.29
CA MET A 260 -3.92 9.13 -9.11
C MET A 260 -4.63 10.30 -9.80
N ARG A 261 -5.69 9.96 -10.53
CA ARG A 261 -6.42 10.93 -11.37
C ARG A 261 -7.66 11.42 -10.65
N ALA A 262 -7.85 12.74 -10.65
CA ALA A 262 -8.97 13.37 -9.97
C ALA A 262 -10.30 13.07 -10.68
N LYS A 263 -11.32 12.84 -9.87
CA LYS A 263 -12.72 12.80 -10.31
C LYS A 263 -13.52 13.90 -9.62
N ILE A 264 -14.72 14.18 -10.12
CA ILE A 264 -15.60 15.17 -9.51
C ILE A 264 -15.98 14.80 -8.07
N GLU A 265 -16.13 13.52 -7.77
CA GLU A 265 -16.47 13.02 -6.44
C GLU A 265 -15.33 13.25 -5.43
N HIS A 266 -14.08 13.29 -5.90
CA HIS A 266 -12.93 13.60 -5.04
C HIS A 266 -13.01 15.03 -4.49
N TRP A 267 -13.50 15.99 -5.29
CA TRP A 267 -13.65 17.37 -4.82
C TRP A 267 -14.65 17.46 -3.67
N GLY A 268 -15.81 16.80 -3.81
CA GLY A 268 -16.80 16.71 -2.73
C GLY A 268 -16.23 16.06 -1.47
N ARG A 269 -15.49 14.95 -1.64
CA ARG A 269 -14.88 14.23 -0.52
C ARG A 269 -13.81 15.05 0.19
N PHE A 270 -12.92 15.72 -0.54
CA PHE A 270 -11.83 16.50 0.05
C PHE A 270 -12.32 17.81 0.67
N ALA A 271 -13.35 18.44 0.09
CA ALA A 271 -14.06 19.55 0.72
C ALA A 271 -14.67 19.14 2.07
N PHE A 272 -15.31 17.96 2.13
CA PHE A 272 -15.80 17.38 3.37
C PHE A 272 -14.69 17.18 4.41
N LEU A 273 -13.59 16.52 4.03
CA LEU A 273 -12.45 16.32 4.95
C LEU A 273 -11.90 17.65 5.47
N ARG A 274 -11.76 18.66 4.59
CA ARG A 274 -11.30 19.99 4.97
C ARG A 274 -12.25 20.66 5.94
N GLN A 275 -13.56 20.60 5.69
CA GLN A 275 -14.57 21.18 6.57
C GLN A 275 -14.58 20.52 7.95
N CYS A 276 -14.52 19.19 8.01
CA CYS A 276 -14.38 18.47 9.28
C CYS A 276 -13.08 18.84 10.01
N THR A 277 -11.98 19.02 9.28
CA THR A 277 -10.69 19.47 9.86
C THR A 277 -10.80 20.88 10.47
N VAL A 278 -11.49 21.81 9.79
CA VAL A 278 -11.76 23.16 10.33
C VAL A 278 -12.56 23.08 11.63
N ILE A 279 -13.59 22.23 11.69
CA ILE A 279 -14.42 22.06 12.90
C ILE A 279 -13.59 21.43 14.03
N TYR A 280 -12.84 20.36 13.74
CA TYR A 280 -11.97 19.68 14.70
C TYR A 280 -10.92 20.64 15.30
N ASN A 281 -10.29 21.47 14.47
CA ASN A 281 -9.28 22.44 14.91
C ASN A 281 -9.84 23.55 15.81
N LYS A 282 -11.16 23.76 15.83
CA LYS A 282 -11.83 24.71 16.74
C LYS A 282 -12.26 24.07 18.06
N MET A 283 -12.25 22.74 18.17
CA MET A 283 -12.63 22.07 19.41
C MET A 283 -11.60 22.35 20.52
N PRO A 284 -12.02 22.43 21.80
CA PRO A 284 -11.07 22.51 22.92
C PRO A 284 -10.17 21.27 22.95
N SER A 285 -8.87 21.45 23.25
CA SER A 285 -7.88 20.35 23.27
C SER A 285 -8.30 19.15 24.13
N GLY A 286 -8.89 19.39 25.30
CA GLY A 286 -9.38 18.32 26.19
C GLY A 286 -10.54 17.49 25.64
N LYS A 287 -11.18 17.92 24.53
CA LYS A 287 -12.22 17.17 23.82
C LYS A 287 -11.74 16.62 22.47
N ARG A 288 -10.49 16.91 22.08
CA ARG A 288 -9.92 16.42 20.82
C ARG A 288 -9.49 14.96 21.03
N GLY A 289 -10.33 14.03 20.57
CA GLY A 289 -9.96 12.63 20.41
C GLY A 289 -9.05 12.41 19.20
N ASP A 290 -8.91 11.16 18.77
CA ASP A 290 -8.21 10.83 17.52
C ASP A 290 -8.90 11.51 16.32
N PHE A 291 -8.10 12.14 15.47
CA PHE A 291 -8.60 12.91 14.33
C PHE A 291 -9.37 12.04 13.34
N TRP A 292 -8.85 10.85 13.00
CA TRP A 292 -9.47 10.01 11.99
C TRP A 292 -10.73 9.33 12.51
N ARG A 293 -10.78 8.96 13.79
CA ARG A 293 -12.02 8.53 14.45
C ARG A 293 -13.08 9.63 14.47
N TYR A 294 -12.69 10.89 14.62
CA TYR A 294 -13.62 12.00 14.49
C TYR A 294 -14.19 12.12 13.06
N ILE A 295 -13.34 11.98 12.03
CA ILE A 295 -13.80 11.95 10.63
C ILE A 295 -14.77 10.78 10.39
N ASP A 296 -14.46 9.59 10.90
CA ASP A 296 -15.32 8.41 10.79
C ASP A 296 -16.68 8.63 11.49
N GLY A 297 -16.68 9.29 12.65
CA GLY A 297 -17.90 9.73 13.33
C GLY A 297 -18.74 10.69 12.47
N CYS A 298 -18.12 11.70 11.85
CA CYS A 298 -18.81 12.60 10.92
C CYS A 298 -19.43 11.85 9.73
N LEU A 299 -18.74 10.84 9.17
CA LEU A 299 -19.27 10.03 8.08
C LEU A 299 -20.44 9.14 8.53
N LYS A 300 -20.33 8.56 9.72
CA LYS A 300 -21.41 7.79 10.34
C LYS A 300 -22.65 8.63 10.56
N ASP A 301 -22.50 9.85 11.08
CA ASP A 301 -23.61 10.79 11.28
C ASP A 301 -24.34 11.10 9.95
N VAL A 302 -23.61 11.26 8.84
CA VAL A 302 -24.22 11.50 7.50
C VAL A 302 -24.99 10.27 7.02
N ARG A 303 -24.46 9.06 7.24
CA ARG A 303 -25.16 7.80 6.90
C ARG A 303 -26.37 7.56 7.79
N GLU A 304 -26.32 7.93 9.06
CA GLU A 304 -27.46 7.87 9.98
C GLU A 304 -28.58 8.84 9.56
N ASP A 305 -28.22 10.08 9.19
CA ASP A 305 -29.16 11.05 8.64
C ASP A 305 -29.80 10.55 7.34
N ALA A 306 -29.01 9.95 6.43
CA ALA A 306 -29.51 9.32 5.21
C ALA A 306 -30.47 8.14 5.49
N ARG A 307 -30.12 7.26 6.44
CA ARG A 307 -30.98 6.13 6.86
C ARG A 307 -32.27 6.60 7.52
N LYS A 308 -32.26 7.72 8.23
CA LYS A 308 -33.46 8.30 8.83
C LYS A 308 -34.44 8.79 7.76
N ASP A 309 -33.94 9.48 6.75
CA ASP A 309 -34.77 10.00 5.64
C ASP A 309 -35.22 8.86 4.69
N TYR A 310 -34.37 7.83 4.52
CA TYR A 310 -34.59 6.74 3.56
C TYR A 310 -34.27 5.36 4.19
N PRO A 311 -35.10 4.81 5.10
CA PRO A 311 -34.74 3.62 5.89
C PRO A 311 -34.53 2.33 5.08
N THR A 312 -35.21 2.19 3.93
CA THR A 312 -35.20 0.95 3.14
C THR A 312 -34.51 1.09 1.78
N ASP A 313 -34.32 2.32 1.28
CA ASP A 313 -33.79 2.57 -0.06
C ASP A 313 -32.29 2.91 -0.02
N VAL A 314 -31.46 1.90 -0.25
CA VAL A 314 -29.99 2.02 -0.27
C VAL A 314 -29.51 2.99 -1.37
N LEU A 315 -30.21 3.07 -2.50
CA LEU A 315 -29.82 3.97 -3.59
C LEU A 315 -30.12 5.43 -3.21
N ALA A 316 -31.29 5.67 -2.59
CA ALA A 316 -31.63 6.99 -2.07
C ALA A 316 -30.69 7.43 -0.94
N GLN A 317 -30.28 6.51 -0.06
CA GLN A 317 -29.25 6.78 0.96
C GLN A 317 -27.93 7.25 0.34
N LYS A 318 -27.39 6.49 -0.64
CA LYS A 318 -26.16 6.88 -1.35
C LYS A 318 -26.29 8.23 -2.07
N ARG A 319 -27.46 8.50 -2.66
CA ARG A 319 -27.76 9.77 -3.31
C ARG A 319 -27.78 10.92 -2.29
N HIS A 320 -28.35 10.70 -1.10
CA HIS A 320 -28.35 11.68 -0.01
C HIS A 320 -26.93 12.01 0.46
N GLU A 321 -26.07 11.01 0.64
CA GLU A 321 -24.66 11.22 0.97
C GLU A 321 -23.95 12.05 -0.10
N THR A 322 -24.19 11.74 -1.38
CA THR A 322 -23.60 12.48 -2.52
C THR A 322 -24.07 13.94 -2.54
N LEU A 323 -25.35 14.20 -2.27
CA LEU A 323 -25.90 15.55 -2.16
C LEU A 323 -25.29 16.31 -0.97
N PHE A 324 -25.09 15.64 0.17
CA PHE A 324 -24.43 16.25 1.33
C PHE A 324 -22.98 16.67 1.02
N LEU A 325 -22.21 15.80 0.34
CA LEU A 325 -20.84 16.13 -0.08
C LEU A 325 -20.82 17.28 -1.10
N THR A 326 -21.81 17.33 -1.99
CA THR A 326 -21.97 18.43 -2.96
C THR A 326 -22.25 19.76 -2.24
N HIS A 327 -23.16 19.76 -1.27
CA HIS A 327 -23.43 20.94 -0.43
C HIS A 327 -22.18 21.39 0.35
N THR A 328 -21.39 20.42 0.83
CA THR A 328 -20.13 20.72 1.52
C THR A 328 -19.12 21.36 0.58
N LEU A 329 -19.03 20.88 -0.67
CA LEU A 329 -18.20 21.49 -1.72
C LEU A 329 -18.62 22.92 -2.04
N GLU A 330 -19.93 23.20 -2.16
CA GLU A 330 -20.42 24.55 -2.40
C GLU A 330 -20.02 25.53 -1.29
N ASN A 331 -20.12 25.09 -0.03
CA ASN A 331 -19.71 25.88 1.13
C ASN A 331 -18.19 26.08 1.18
N ASP A 332 -17.44 25.05 0.80
CA ASP A 332 -16.00 25.08 0.74
C ASP A 332 -15.48 26.04 -0.35
N ILE A 333 -16.08 26.05 -1.55
CA ILE A 333 -15.77 27.01 -2.62
C ILE A 333 -16.05 28.46 -2.18
N LYS A 334 -17.12 28.70 -1.41
CA LYS A 334 -17.40 30.03 -0.85
C LYS A 334 -16.34 30.46 0.16
N MET A 335 -15.79 29.52 0.93
CA MET A 335 -14.78 29.79 1.96
C MET A 335 -13.36 29.92 1.39
N PHE A 336 -13.04 29.14 0.37
CA PHE A 336 -11.74 29.07 -0.28
C PHE A 336 -11.90 29.39 -1.76
N ALA A 337 -11.89 30.69 -2.07
CA ALA A 337 -12.13 31.20 -3.41
C ALA A 337 -11.19 30.58 -4.46
N THR A 338 -11.76 30.14 -5.57
CA THR A 338 -11.03 29.48 -6.65
C THR A 338 -9.99 30.40 -7.30
N ARG A 339 -8.75 29.94 -7.36
CA ARG A 339 -7.60 30.64 -7.97
C ARG A 339 -6.90 29.80 -9.04
N SER A 340 -7.08 28.49 -8.98
CA SER A 340 -6.52 27.49 -9.87
C SER A 340 -6.92 27.71 -11.32
N GLY A 341 -5.92 27.56 -12.21
CA GLY A 341 -6.11 27.54 -13.66
C GLY A 341 -6.84 26.29 -14.16
N ALA A 342 -7.15 26.27 -15.46
CA ALA A 342 -7.94 25.19 -16.07
C ALA A 342 -7.33 23.79 -15.90
N LEU A 343 -6.00 23.67 -15.88
CA LEU A 343 -5.31 22.37 -15.79
C LEU A 343 -5.57 21.66 -14.46
N ALA A 344 -5.62 22.39 -13.33
CA ALA A 344 -5.92 21.80 -12.02
C ALA A 344 -7.40 21.39 -11.88
N ARG A 345 -8.27 21.86 -12.78
CA ARG A 345 -9.70 21.54 -12.81
C ARG A 345 -10.01 20.35 -13.72
N LEU A 346 -9.00 19.70 -14.28
CA LEU A 346 -9.18 18.54 -15.16
C LEU A 346 -9.79 17.38 -14.36
N VAL A 347 -10.95 16.91 -14.83
CA VAL A 347 -11.66 15.74 -14.30
C VAL A 347 -11.46 14.59 -15.25
N TYR A 348 -11.12 13.43 -14.70
CA TYR A 348 -10.97 12.22 -15.48
C TYR A 348 -12.23 11.36 -15.37
N PRO A 349 -12.76 10.86 -16.49
CA PRO A 349 -13.82 9.85 -16.45
C PRO A 349 -13.25 8.50 -15.97
N ASN A 350 -14.11 7.56 -15.58
CA ASN A 350 -13.70 6.26 -15.03
C ASN A 350 -12.81 5.45 -16.00
N GLU A 351 -13.05 5.59 -17.30
CA GLU A 351 -12.29 4.94 -18.38
C GLU A 351 -10.85 5.43 -18.44
N ALA A 352 -10.62 6.69 -18.04
CA ALA A 352 -9.31 7.31 -18.01
C ALA A 352 -8.56 7.07 -16.70
N LEU A 353 -9.15 6.42 -15.68
CA LEU A 353 -8.41 6.07 -14.46
C LEU A 353 -7.44 4.92 -14.72
N THR A 354 -6.41 4.83 -13.87
CA THR A 354 -5.51 3.67 -13.89
C THR A 354 -6.29 2.41 -13.48
N PRO A 355 -5.92 1.21 -13.99
CA PRO A 355 -6.58 -0.03 -13.59
C PRO A 355 -6.58 -0.24 -12.08
N LEU A 356 -5.45 0.05 -11.42
CA LEU A 356 -5.30 -0.03 -9.97
C LEU A 356 -6.29 0.88 -9.23
N GLN A 357 -6.40 2.14 -9.64
CA GLN A 357 -7.32 3.09 -9.01
C GLN A 357 -8.77 2.60 -9.16
N ARG A 358 -9.16 2.19 -10.38
CA ARG A 358 -10.53 1.73 -10.66
C ARG A 358 -10.91 0.50 -9.84
N THR A 359 -10.05 -0.52 -9.81
CA THR A 359 -10.34 -1.77 -9.08
C THR A 359 -10.36 -1.53 -7.58
N THR A 360 -9.42 -0.74 -7.06
CA THR A 360 -9.34 -0.44 -5.62
C THR A 360 -10.53 0.41 -5.17
N GLU A 361 -10.90 1.46 -5.91
CA GLU A 361 -12.07 2.28 -5.59
C GLU A 361 -13.35 1.45 -5.59
N SER A 362 -13.52 0.57 -6.58
CA SER A 362 -14.67 -0.34 -6.64
C SER A 362 -14.70 -1.25 -5.41
N GLN A 363 -13.55 -1.82 -5.01
CA GLN A 363 -13.50 -2.70 -3.85
C GLN A 363 -13.79 -1.93 -2.55
N VAL A 364 -13.17 -0.78 -2.34
CA VAL A 364 -13.33 0.00 -1.11
C VAL A 364 -14.76 0.49 -0.93
N SER A 365 -15.49 0.74 -2.02
CA SER A 365 -16.92 1.07 -1.96
C SER A 365 -17.82 -0.06 -1.42
N SER A 366 -17.30 -1.29 -1.37
CA SER A 366 -17.99 -2.46 -0.82
C SER A 366 -17.64 -2.75 0.64
N PHE A 367 -16.70 -1.99 1.22
CA PHE A 367 -16.32 -2.19 2.62
C PHE A 367 -17.50 -1.93 3.55
N THR A 368 -17.69 -2.82 4.51
CA THR A 368 -18.72 -2.70 5.53
C THR A 368 -18.19 -1.87 6.69
N VAL A 369 -19.01 -0.98 7.23
CA VAL A 369 -18.72 -0.26 8.47
C VAL A 369 -19.73 -0.70 9.51
N ASN A 370 -19.25 -0.94 10.73
CA ASN A 370 -20.09 -1.29 11.86
C ASN A 370 -20.88 -0.05 12.32
N ASP A 371 -21.90 0.29 11.55
CA ASP A 371 -22.82 1.38 11.85
C ASP A 371 -23.92 0.96 12.82
N SER A 372 -23.86 -0.27 13.35
CA SER A 372 -24.75 -0.69 14.44
C SER A 372 -24.56 0.27 15.62
N PRO A 373 -25.65 0.75 16.24
CA PRO A 373 -25.53 1.47 17.49
C PRO A 373 -24.81 0.52 18.46
N VAL A 374 -23.63 0.93 18.93
CA VAL A 374 -23.00 0.24 20.05
C VAL A 374 -24.03 0.33 21.15
N VAL A 375 -24.71 -0.78 21.44
CA VAL A 375 -25.59 -0.88 22.59
C VAL A 375 -24.63 -0.76 23.77
N THR A 376 -24.38 0.47 24.20
CA THR A 376 -23.75 0.74 25.49
C THR A 376 -24.69 0.10 26.50
N MET A 377 -24.33 -1.10 26.92
CA MET A 377 -24.89 -1.80 28.07
C MET A 377 -24.54 -0.97 29.30
N THR A 378 -25.21 0.18 29.45
CA THR A 378 -25.16 1.00 30.65
C THR A 378 -26.31 0.57 31.54
N GLY A 379 -25.98 -0.23 32.56
CA GLY A 379 -26.86 -0.76 33.61
C GLY A 379 -27.44 -2.13 33.25
N ALA A 380 -27.53 -3.13 34.11
CA ALA A 380 -27.32 -3.31 35.55
C ALA A 380 -27.01 -4.82 35.71
N ASP A 381 -26.14 -5.32 36.57
CA ASP A 381 -26.15 -5.25 38.03
C ASP A 381 -24.73 -5.56 38.54
N GLY A 382 -24.38 -4.95 39.67
CA GLY A 382 -23.16 -5.31 40.39
C GLY A 382 -23.30 -6.70 41.02
N GLU A 383 -22.46 -7.63 40.60
CA GLU A 383 -21.94 -8.65 41.49
C GLU A 383 -20.44 -8.41 41.63
N ASP A 384 -20.04 -8.01 42.84
CA ASP A 384 -18.67 -8.01 43.32
C ASP A 384 -18.10 -9.44 43.19
N VAL A 385 -17.40 -9.70 42.09
CA VAL A 385 -16.47 -10.83 42.01
C VAL A 385 -15.11 -10.29 42.43
N GLN A 386 -14.79 -10.49 43.71
CA GLN A 386 -13.42 -10.36 44.20
C GLN A 386 -12.51 -11.25 43.35
N PRO A 387 -11.42 -10.72 42.77
CA PRO A 387 -10.38 -11.58 42.24
C PRO A 387 -9.69 -12.26 43.42
N GLU A 388 -9.83 -13.58 43.52
CA GLU A 388 -9.00 -14.39 44.41
C GLU A 388 -7.53 -14.23 43.95
N ASP A 389 -6.78 -13.53 44.80
CA ASP A 389 -5.33 -13.59 44.90
C ASP A 389 -4.92 -15.04 45.15
N ASP A 390 -4.42 -15.73 44.12
CA ASP A 390 -3.52 -16.88 44.30
C ASP A 390 -2.86 -17.23 42.97
N MET A 391 -1.77 -16.54 42.62
CA MET A 391 -0.67 -17.17 41.89
C MET A 391 0.67 -16.58 42.33
N ALA A 392 1.42 -17.45 42.98
CA ALA A 392 2.77 -17.29 43.49
C ALA A 392 3.72 -16.61 42.50
N GLU A 393 4.37 -15.55 42.98
CA GLU A 393 5.60 -15.03 42.40
C GLU A 393 6.75 -16.02 42.68
N GLU A 394 7.22 -16.70 41.63
CA GLU A 394 8.51 -17.38 41.63
C GLU A 394 9.59 -16.34 41.32
N GLU A 395 10.26 -15.86 42.37
CA GLU A 395 11.45 -15.00 42.30
C GLU A 395 12.56 -15.69 41.48
N VAL A 396 12.81 -15.23 40.26
CA VAL A 396 14.08 -15.44 39.57
C VAL A 396 14.93 -14.20 39.75
N GLY A 397 15.79 -14.24 40.78
CA GLY A 397 16.86 -13.29 40.99
C GLY A 397 17.88 -13.33 39.85
N MET A 398 18.08 -12.21 39.17
CA MET A 398 19.29 -11.94 38.41
C MET A 398 19.87 -10.58 38.84
N GLY A 399 21.08 -10.67 39.37
CA GLY A 399 21.77 -9.63 40.10
C GLY A 399 22.21 -8.45 39.24
N ALA A 400 22.09 -7.26 39.84
CA ALA A 400 22.73 -6.04 39.38
C ALA A 400 24.23 -6.09 39.72
N GLY A 401 25.05 -6.27 38.70
CA GLY A 401 26.50 -6.03 38.77
C GLY A 401 26.79 -4.54 38.70
N ALA A 402 27.22 -3.98 39.84
CA ALA A 402 27.76 -2.63 39.93
C ALA A 402 29.11 -2.54 39.20
N GLY A 403 29.22 -1.63 38.24
CA GLY A 403 30.47 -1.25 37.58
C GLY A 403 30.71 0.25 37.71
N ALA A 404 31.38 0.64 38.80
CA ALA A 404 31.92 1.98 38.98
C ALA A 404 33.15 2.17 38.07
N GLY A 405 33.19 3.28 37.33
CA GLY A 405 34.33 3.67 36.50
C GLY A 405 34.53 5.18 36.54
N ALA A 406 35.28 5.64 37.53
CA ALA A 406 35.82 6.98 37.61
C ALA A 406 36.92 7.18 36.55
N GLY A 407 36.93 8.33 35.89
CA GLY A 407 37.98 8.72 34.96
C GLY A 407 38.07 10.23 34.86
N ALA A 408 38.83 10.82 35.78
CA ALA A 408 39.24 12.22 35.75
C ALA A 408 40.63 12.34 35.07
N GLY A 409 40.78 13.39 34.27
CA GLY A 409 42.06 14.09 34.05
C GLY A 409 42.90 13.67 32.84
N ALA A 410 43.11 14.60 31.92
CA ALA A 410 44.42 15.24 31.72
C ALA A 410 44.32 16.32 30.62
N ALA A 411 44.95 17.45 30.90
CA ALA A 411 45.25 18.52 29.96
C ALA A 411 46.54 18.19 29.20
N GLU A 412 46.60 18.58 27.93
CA GLU A 412 47.69 19.37 27.32
C GLU A 412 47.18 20.04 26.04
#